data_AF-A0A183G5X4-F1
#
_entry.id   AF-A0A183G5X4-F1
#
_cell.length_a   1.000
_cell.length_b   1.000
_cell.length_c   1.000
_cell.angle_alpha   90.00
_cell.angle_beta   90.00
_cell.angle_gamma   90.00
#
_symmetry.space_group_name_H-M   'P 1'
#
loop_
_entity.id
_entity.type
_entity.pdbx_description
1 polymer ?
#
loop_
_entity_poly.entity_id
_entity_poly.type
_entity_poly.pdbx_seq_one_letter_code
_entity_poly.pdbx_strand_id
1 'polypeptide(L)'
;LEDDDDEAKERPQPPSTSVKSLSKRLCESEERFAKFRDCTLKKWDGRTRLIASRRPKNATTDFSAFEKENVVSQIEKMCSDKARLVKRCRVKKTDIERIGGNPEAEEDEEIYDDDDFYQVLLKELIDRKSSLTQDPVAMTRHYIEMQKLKSKRAKKRDIDHRASKDRKIKYIPIPKLVSFHPATPEMVEWNHETRNELFKSLFS
;
A
#
# COMPACT_ATOMS: atom_id res chain seq x y z
N LEU A 1 -60.47 -41.29 -0.12
CA LEU A 1 -59.08 -41.23 -0.58
C LEU A 1 -59.17 -40.71 -2.00
N GLU A 2 -59.20 -39.39 -2.09
CA GLU A 2 -59.24 -38.61 -3.31
C GLU A 2 -57.77 -38.40 -3.69
N ASP A 3 -57.36 -38.93 -4.84
CA ASP A 3 -56.04 -38.72 -5.42
C ASP A 3 -56.13 -37.46 -6.32
N ASP A 4 -55.67 -36.32 -5.80
CA ASP A 4 -55.38 -35.11 -6.57
C ASP A 4 -53.95 -35.21 -7.13
N ASP A 5 -53.82 -35.59 -8.40
CA ASP A 5 -52.60 -35.46 -9.20
C ASP A 5 -52.38 -33.98 -9.56
N ASP A 6 -51.68 -33.25 -8.69
CA ASP A 6 -51.30 -31.86 -8.92
C ASP A 6 -50.05 -31.80 -9.83
N GLU A 7 -50.28 -31.76 -11.14
CA GLU A 7 -49.28 -31.63 -12.18
C GLU A 7 -48.54 -30.28 -12.07
N ALA A 8 -47.33 -30.33 -11.50
CA ALA A 8 -46.46 -29.17 -11.32
C ALA A 8 -46.05 -28.55 -12.67
N LYS A 9 -46.83 -27.57 -13.15
CA LYS A 9 -46.48 -26.72 -14.31
C LYS A 9 -45.17 -25.98 -14.05
N GLU A 10 -44.15 -26.34 -14.82
CA GLU A 10 -42.86 -25.67 -14.89
C GLU A 10 -43.07 -24.18 -15.27
N ARG A 11 -42.65 -23.26 -14.39
CA ARG A 11 -42.74 -21.82 -14.65
C ARG A 11 -41.80 -21.46 -15.80
N PRO A 12 -42.23 -20.68 -16.81
CA PRO A 12 -41.37 -20.28 -17.91
C PRO A 12 -40.21 -19.43 -17.38
N GLN A 13 -38.98 -19.90 -17.57
CA GLN A 13 -37.78 -19.12 -17.24
C GLN A 13 -37.71 -17.88 -18.15
N PRO A 14 -37.36 -16.70 -17.61
CA PRO A 14 -37.26 -15.50 -18.42
C PRO A 14 -36.20 -15.69 -19.52
N PRO A 15 -36.43 -15.17 -20.74
CA PRO A 15 -35.50 -15.34 -21.84
C PRO A 15 -34.15 -14.76 -21.46
N SER A 16 -33.11 -15.60 -21.54
CA SER A 16 -31.72 -15.22 -21.31
C SER A 16 -31.37 -14.06 -22.24
N THR A 17 -31.20 -12.86 -21.66
CA THR A 17 -30.84 -11.67 -22.43
C THR A 17 -29.39 -11.80 -22.89
N SER A 18 -29.18 -11.82 -24.21
CA SER A 18 -27.85 -11.93 -24.79
C SER A 18 -26.94 -10.82 -24.26
N VAL A 19 -25.68 -11.14 -23.94
CA VAL A 19 -24.65 -10.18 -23.50
C VAL A 19 -24.55 -8.97 -24.45
N LYS A 20 -24.73 -9.20 -25.76
CA LYS A 20 -24.73 -8.13 -26.77
C LYS A 20 -25.91 -7.16 -26.59
N SER A 21 -27.09 -7.69 -26.26
CA SER A 21 -28.30 -6.87 -26.01
C SER A 21 -28.19 -6.05 -24.72
N LEU A 22 -27.55 -6.62 -23.69
CA LEU A 22 -27.27 -5.93 -22.44
C LEU A 22 -26.25 -4.81 -22.64
N SER A 23 -25.16 -5.09 -23.36
CA SER A 23 -24.15 -4.09 -23.70
C SER A 23 -24.75 -2.92 -24.49
N LYS A 24 -25.60 -3.21 -25.50
CA LYS A 24 -26.30 -2.16 -26.26
C LYS A 24 -27.18 -1.28 -25.37
N ARG A 25 -27.97 -1.89 -24.49
CA ARG A 25 -28.81 -1.14 -23.53
C ARG A 25 -27.98 -0.26 -22.58
N LEU A 26 -26.82 -0.74 -22.14
CA LEU A 26 -25.92 0.03 -21.28
C LEU A 26 -25.39 1.26 -22.03
N CYS A 27 -24.93 1.10 -23.28
CA CYS A 27 -24.49 2.23 -24.10
C CYS A 27 -25.60 3.27 -24.31
N GLU A 28 -26.81 2.84 -24.67
CA GLU A 28 -27.96 3.74 -24.84
C GLU A 28 -28.30 4.49 -23.54
N SER A 29 -28.18 3.82 -22.39
CA SER A 29 -28.37 4.44 -21.07
C SER A 29 -27.26 5.46 -20.76
N GLU A 30 -26.01 5.13 -21.05
CA GLU A 30 -24.87 6.03 -20.86
C GLU A 30 -24.98 7.29 -21.72
N GLU A 31 -25.40 7.16 -22.98
CA GLU A 31 -25.62 8.30 -23.89
C GLU A 31 -26.71 9.24 -23.37
N ARG A 32 -27.83 8.69 -22.88
CA ARG A 32 -28.91 9.48 -22.26
C ARG A 32 -28.42 10.22 -21.00
N PHE A 33 -27.53 9.60 -20.23
CA PHE A 33 -27.00 10.15 -18.99
C PHE A 33 -25.86 11.16 -19.21
N ALA A 34 -25.17 11.13 -20.36
CA ALA A 34 -23.98 11.93 -20.62
C ALA A 34 -24.20 13.44 -20.39
N LYS A 35 -25.30 14.01 -20.89
CA LYS A 35 -25.61 15.44 -20.70
C LYS A 35 -25.75 15.81 -19.23
N PHE A 36 -26.43 14.99 -18.45
CA PHE A 36 -26.63 15.21 -17.02
C PHE A 36 -25.31 15.08 -16.26
N ARG A 37 -24.52 14.04 -16.56
CA ARG A 37 -23.18 13.81 -15.98
C ARG A 37 -22.28 15.01 -16.22
N ASP A 38 -22.15 15.45 -17.46
CA ASP A 38 -21.22 16.52 -17.85
C ASP A 38 -21.64 17.87 -17.26
N CYS A 39 -22.95 18.16 -17.21
CA CYS A 39 -23.48 19.35 -16.53
C CYS A 39 -23.17 19.32 -15.03
N THR A 40 -23.36 18.16 -14.39
CA THR A 40 -23.09 17.97 -12.96
C THR A 40 -21.60 18.11 -12.65
N LEU A 41 -20.71 17.52 -13.46
CA LEU A 41 -19.26 17.64 -13.31
C LEU A 41 -18.82 19.11 -13.42
N LYS A 42 -19.28 19.83 -14.43
CA LYS A 42 -18.97 21.26 -14.61
C LYS A 42 -19.45 22.10 -13.43
N LYS A 43 -20.65 21.83 -12.91
CA LYS A 43 -21.23 22.52 -11.75
C LYS A 43 -20.36 22.35 -10.50
N TRP A 44 -19.93 21.11 -10.21
CA TRP A 44 -19.11 20.83 -9.02
C TRP A 44 -17.66 21.27 -9.16
N ASP A 45 -17.07 21.16 -10.36
CA ASP A 45 -15.74 21.72 -10.63
C ASP A 45 -15.72 23.23 -10.36
N GLY A 46 -16.70 23.97 -10.90
CA GLY A 46 -16.82 25.41 -10.65
C GLY A 46 -16.91 25.75 -9.15
N ARG A 47 -17.69 24.97 -8.39
CA ARG A 47 -17.84 25.19 -6.94
C ARG A 47 -16.55 24.91 -6.17
N THR A 48 -15.82 23.86 -6.53
CA THR A 48 -14.56 23.48 -5.88
C THR A 48 -13.45 24.49 -6.20
N ARG A 49 -13.41 24.97 -7.45
CA ARG A 49 -12.45 25.99 -7.91
C ARG A 49 -12.60 27.33 -7.17
N LEU A 50 -13.82 27.76 -6.89
CA LEU A 50 -14.11 28.97 -6.10
C LEU A 50 -13.50 28.89 -4.68
N ILE A 51 -13.46 27.70 -4.09
CA ILE A 51 -12.85 27.46 -2.77
C ILE A 51 -11.32 27.46 -2.88
N ALA A 52 -10.77 26.88 -3.95
CA ALA A 52 -9.32 26.81 -4.22
C ALA A 52 -8.70 28.13 -4.69
N SER A 53 -9.51 29.10 -5.15
CA SER A 53 -9.04 30.37 -5.75
C SER A 53 -8.39 31.36 -4.77
N ARG A 54 -8.30 31.04 -3.48
CA ARG A 54 -7.70 31.90 -2.44
C ARG A 54 -6.17 31.77 -2.34
N ARG A 55 -5.53 31.00 -3.23
CA ARG A 55 -4.08 30.72 -3.19
C ARG A 55 -3.37 31.26 -4.43
N PRO A 56 -2.17 31.86 -4.31
CA PRO A 56 -1.34 32.15 -5.46
C PRO A 56 -0.93 30.83 -6.13
N LYS A 57 -1.29 30.65 -7.40
CA LYS A 57 -1.00 29.44 -8.17
C LYS A 57 0.34 29.58 -8.87
N ASN A 58 1.22 28.59 -8.70
CA ASN A 58 2.41 28.47 -9.53
C ASN A 58 2.26 27.28 -10.50
N ALA A 59 2.32 27.55 -11.80
CA ALA A 59 2.11 26.55 -12.85
C ALA A 59 3.20 25.47 -12.89
N THR A 60 4.40 25.76 -12.36
CA THR A 60 5.53 24.83 -12.38
C THR A 60 5.54 23.85 -11.22
N THR A 61 4.85 24.16 -10.12
CA THR A 61 4.83 23.32 -8.90
C THR A 61 3.47 22.72 -8.58
N ASP A 62 2.37 23.36 -9.01
CA ASP A 62 1.03 23.08 -8.47
C ASP A 62 0.06 22.49 -9.50
N PHE A 63 0.54 21.92 -10.62
CA PHE A 63 -0.30 21.33 -11.69
C PHE A 63 -1.41 22.25 -12.26
N SER A 64 -1.44 23.53 -11.87
CA SER A 64 -2.44 24.52 -12.29
C SER A 64 -2.44 24.81 -13.80
N ALA A 65 -1.43 24.35 -14.53
CA ALA A 65 -1.42 24.32 -15.99
C ALA A 65 -2.56 23.47 -16.58
N PHE A 66 -2.97 22.40 -15.90
CA PHE A 66 -4.07 21.52 -16.33
C PHE A 66 -5.46 22.08 -15.99
N GLU A 67 -5.55 23.02 -15.04
CA GLU A 67 -6.83 23.61 -14.63
C GLU A 67 -7.42 24.57 -15.66
N LYS A 68 -6.71 24.90 -16.76
CA LYS A 68 -7.21 25.82 -17.79
C LYS A 68 -8.31 25.21 -18.66
N GLU A 69 -8.39 23.88 -18.72
CA GLU A 69 -9.35 23.15 -19.54
C GLU A 69 -10.62 22.79 -18.74
N ASN A 70 -11.71 22.44 -19.44
CA ASN A 70 -12.92 21.93 -18.80
C ASN A 70 -12.63 20.59 -18.13
N VAL A 71 -13.18 20.34 -16.92
CA VAL A 71 -13.03 19.07 -16.20
C VAL A 71 -13.40 17.85 -17.05
N VAL A 72 -14.42 17.97 -17.92
CA VAL A 72 -14.85 16.88 -18.81
C VAL A 72 -13.77 16.58 -19.85
N SER A 73 -13.24 17.60 -20.52
CA SER A 73 -12.17 17.46 -21.52
C SER A 73 -10.86 16.94 -20.89
N GLN A 74 -10.58 17.33 -19.65
CA GLN A 74 -9.46 16.78 -18.89
C GLN A 74 -9.62 15.28 -18.63
N ILE A 75 -10.82 14.83 -18.23
CA ILE A 75 -11.13 13.41 -18.05
C ILE A 75 -10.99 12.66 -19.37
N GLU A 76 -11.56 13.18 -20.46
CA GLU A 76 -11.45 12.57 -21.79
C GLU A 76 -10.00 12.43 -22.24
N LYS A 77 -9.18 13.47 -22.04
CA LYS A 77 -7.75 13.44 -22.35
C LYS A 77 -6.99 12.41 -21.51
N MET A 78 -7.30 12.30 -20.22
CA MET A 78 -6.71 11.26 -19.36
C MET A 78 -7.16 9.85 -19.76
N CYS A 79 -8.42 9.69 -20.16
CA CYS A 79 -8.99 8.42 -20.60
C CYS A 79 -8.60 8.02 -22.03
N SER A 80 -8.01 8.94 -22.81
CA SER A 80 -7.55 8.65 -24.18
C SER A 80 -6.52 7.51 -24.23
N ASP A 81 -5.69 7.37 -23.19
CA ASP A 81 -4.74 6.27 -23.01
C ASP A 81 -5.05 5.49 -21.72
N LYS A 82 -6.23 4.86 -21.69
CA LYS A 82 -6.68 4.05 -20.56
C LYS A 82 -5.74 2.87 -20.28
N ALA A 83 -5.15 2.28 -21.32
CA ALA A 83 -4.26 1.13 -21.18
C ALA A 83 -3.02 1.49 -20.36
N ARG A 84 -2.37 2.61 -20.67
CA ARG A 84 -1.24 3.12 -19.90
C ARG A 84 -1.62 3.45 -18.46
N LEU A 85 -2.80 4.03 -18.24
CA LEU A 85 -3.27 4.37 -16.90
C LEU A 85 -3.44 3.13 -16.03
N VAL A 86 -4.10 2.10 -16.58
CA VAL A 86 -4.29 0.79 -15.90
C VAL A 86 -2.95 0.14 -15.60
N LYS A 87 -2.03 0.11 -16.58
CA LYS A 87 -0.68 -0.44 -16.40
C LYS A 87 0.06 0.24 -15.26
N ARG A 88 0.04 1.58 -15.18
CA ARG A 88 0.70 2.36 -14.14
C ARG A 88 0.20 2.03 -12.72
N CYS A 89 -1.09 1.72 -12.56
CA CYS A 89 -1.67 1.32 -11.28
C CYS A 89 -1.42 -0.16 -10.92
N ARG A 90 -1.05 -1.00 -11.89
CA ARG A 90 -0.84 -2.45 -11.67
C ARG A 90 0.63 -2.83 -11.43
N VAL A 91 1.54 -1.86 -11.42
CA VAL A 91 2.98 -2.08 -11.21
C VAL A 91 3.24 -2.48 -9.76
N LYS A 92 4.00 -3.56 -9.56
CA LYS A 92 4.49 -3.94 -8.22
C LYS A 92 5.63 -3.02 -7.79
N LYS A 93 5.36 -2.14 -6.82
CA LYS A 93 6.39 -1.25 -6.23
C LYS A 93 7.01 -1.76 -4.92
N THR A 94 6.43 -2.79 -4.32
CA THR A 94 6.86 -3.34 -3.01
C THR A 94 7.40 -4.75 -3.16
N ASP A 95 8.45 -5.08 -2.41
CA ASP A 95 9.08 -6.42 -2.38
C ASP A 95 8.23 -7.49 -1.65
N ILE A 96 6.92 -7.25 -1.49
CA ILE A 96 5.99 -8.15 -0.80
C ILE A 96 5.25 -8.96 -1.86
N GLU A 97 5.45 -10.27 -1.83
CA GLU A 97 4.74 -11.18 -2.73
C GLU A 97 3.29 -11.37 -2.26
N ARG A 98 2.35 -11.16 -3.18
CA ARG A 98 0.93 -11.43 -2.96
C ARG A 98 0.67 -12.94 -3.08
N ILE A 99 -0.15 -13.49 -2.19
CA ILE A 99 -0.58 -14.89 -2.26
C ILE A 99 -1.33 -15.12 -3.59
N GLY A 100 -0.84 -16.05 -4.41
CA GLY A 100 -1.42 -16.33 -5.73
C GLY A 100 -0.98 -15.37 -6.84
N GLY A 101 -0.05 -14.45 -6.57
CA GLY A 101 0.60 -13.64 -7.59
C GLY A 101 1.78 -14.37 -8.25
N ASN A 102 2.04 -14.09 -9.53
CA ASN A 102 3.25 -14.57 -10.20
C ASN A 102 4.46 -13.71 -9.75
N PRO A 103 5.50 -14.27 -9.11
CA PRO A 103 6.65 -13.51 -8.62
C PRO A 103 7.49 -12.87 -9.76
N GLU A 104 7.45 -13.42 -10.97
CA GLU A 104 8.21 -12.91 -12.12
C GLU A 104 7.49 -11.83 -12.92
N ALA A 105 6.18 -11.62 -12.67
CA ALA A 105 5.40 -10.63 -13.40
C ALA A 105 5.57 -9.22 -12.80
N GLU A 106 5.97 -8.26 -13.62
CA GLU A 106 6.07 -6.83 -13.25
C GLU A 106 4.69 -6.18 -12.97
N GLU A 107 3.64 -6.72 -13.59
CA GLU A 107 2.25 -6.24 -13.51
C GLU A 107 1.35 -7.32 -12.87
N ASP A 108 0.38 -6.89 -12.06
CA ASP A 108 -0.64 -7.77 -11.49
C ASP A 108 -2.01 -7.11 -11.60
N GLU A 109 -2.98 -7.82 -12.17
CA GLU A 109 -4.32 -7.29 -12.42
C GLU A 109 -5.13 -6.99 -11.15
N GLU A 110 -4.80 -7.68 -10.06
CA GLU A 110 -5.43 -7.52 -8.76
C GLU A 110 -4.82 -6.38 -7.94
N ILE A 111 -3.71 -5.80 -8.40
CA ILE A 111 -3.06 -4.67 -7.75
C ILE A 111 -3.63 -3.36 -8.29
N TYR A 112 -4.00 -2.47 -7.36
CA TYR A 112 -4.29 -1.07 -7.65
C TYR A 112 -3.46 -0.17 -6.74
N ASP A 113 -2.39 0.38 -7.30
CA ASP A 113 -1.46 1.29 -6.65
C ASP A 113 -1.76 2.74 -7.01
N ASP A 114 -2.21 3.51 -6.02
CA ASP A 114 -2.46 4.94 -6.08
C ASP A 114 -1.42 5.78 -5.32
N ASP A 115 -0.27 5.20 -4.93
CA ASP A 115 0.71 5.86 -4.06
C ASP A 115 1.22 7.19 -4.63
N ASP A 116 1.45 7.26 -5.94
CA ASP A 116 1.86 8.52 -6.60
C ASP A 116 0.78 9.61 -6.46
N PHE A 117 -0.50 9.24 -6.53
CA PHE A 117 -1.62 10.16 -6.35
C PHE A 117 -1.78 10.55 -4.89
N TYR A 118 -1.66 9.60 -3.97
CA TYR A 118 -1.65 9.84 -2.54
C TYR A 118 -0.52 10.81 -2.12
N GLN A 119 0.68 10.63 -2.65
CA GLN A 119 1.82 11.52 -2.38
C GLN A 119 1.54 12.96 -2.82
N VAL A 120 0.87 13.15 -3.97
CA VAL A 120 0.45 14.48 -4.45
C VAL A 120 -0.57 15.10 -3.49
N LEU A 121 -1.61 14.34 -3.09
CA LEU A 121 -2.62 14.81 -2.13
C LEU A 121 -2.02 15.15 -0.76
N LEU A 122 -1.09 14.32 -0.28
CA LEU A 122 -0.41 14.54 0.98
C LEU A 122 0.46 15.81 0.92
N LYS A 123 1.20 16.00 -0.18
CA LYS A 123 1.97 17.22 -0.40
C LYS A 123 1.06 18.45 -0.40
N GLU A 124 -0.04 18.40 -1.14
CA GLU A 124 -1.01 19.50 -1.18
C GLU A 124 -1.61 19.79 0.21
N LEU A 125 -1.94 18.75 0.98
CA LEU A 125 -2.46 18.89 2.35
C LEU A 125 -1.43 19.54 3.28
N ILE A 126 -0.17 19.10 3.22
CA ILE A 126 0.93 19.68 3.99
C ILE A 126 1.12 21.14 3.62
N ASP A 127 1.13 21.46 2.32
CA ASP A 127 1.28 22.82 1.83
C ASP A 127 0.11 23.69 2.32
N ARG A 128 -1.13 23.20 2.31
CA ARG A 128 -2.30 23.92 2.84
C ARG A 128 -2.14 24.21 4.34
N LYS A 129 -1.75 23.21 5.14
CA LYS A 129 -1.54 23.39 6.59
C LYS A 129 -0.38 24.33 6.89
N SER A 130 0.72 24.19 6.17
CA SER A 130 1.90 25.04 6.34
C SER A 130 1.57 26.50 6.00
N SER A 131 0.83 26.76 4.92
CA SER A 131 0.43 28.13 4.55
C SER A 131 -0.45 28.85 5.57
N LEU A 132 -1.08 28.12 6.49
CA LEU A 132 -1.89 28.70 7.58
C LEU A 132 -1.03 29.11 8.80
N THR A 133 0.16 28.52 8.95
CA THR A 133 1.12 28.86 10.01
C THR A 133 2.06 29.97 9.52
N GLN A 134 1.91 31.17 10.08
CA GLN A 134 2.76 32.33 9.76
C GLN A 134 4.05 32.40 10.61
N ASP A 135 4.23 31.50 11.58
CA ASP A 135 5.43 31.48 12.43
C ASP A 135 6.61 30.77 11.73
N PRO A 136 7.70 31.49 11.40
CA PRO A 136 8.88 30.92 10.73
C PRO A 136 9.61 29.86 11.58
N VAL A 137 9.48 29.90 12.92
CA VAL A 137 10.11 28.92 13.82
C VAL A 137 9.36 27.59 13.78
N ALA A 138 8.03 27.62 13.80
CA ALA A 138 7.18 26.44 13.66
C ALA A 138 7.39 25.74 12.30
N MET A 139 7.49 26.52 11.21
CA MET A 139 7.80 26.02 9.87
C MET A 139 9.14 25.28 9.82
N THR A 140 10.18 25.85 10.42
CA THR A 140 11.53 25.26 10.45
C THR A 140 11.53 23.93 11.22
N ARG A 141 10.84 23.87 12.38
CA ARG A 141 10.70 22.63 13.15
C ARG A 141 9.99 21.55 12.36
N HIS A 142 8.90 21.89 11.68
CA HIS A 142 8.13 20.94 10.88
C HIS A 142 8.94 20.42 9.68
N TYR A 143 9.67 21.29 8.98
CA TYR A 143 10.56 20.89 7.89
C TYR A 143 11.66 19.92 8.35
N ILE A 144 12.29 20.20 9.50
CA ILE A 144 13.31 19.32 10.10
C ILE A 144 12.71 17.96 10.48
N GLU A 145 11.52 17.94 11.06
CA GLU A 145 10.83 16.71 11.41
C GLU A 145 10.49 15.87 10.17
N MET A 146 10.01 16.51 9.11
CA MET A 146 9.70 15.85 7.84
C MET A 146 10.96 15.23 7.20
N GLN A 147 12.11 15.92 7.27
CA GLN A 147 13.40 15.38 6.81
C GLN A 147 13.86 14.16 7.63
N LYS A 148 13.67 14.20 8.95
CA LYS A 148 13.94 13.05 9.84
C LYS A 148 13.03 11.85 9.53
N LEU A 149 11.77 12.07 9.15
CA LEU A 149 10.86 11.00 8.75
C LEU A 149 11.24 10.37 7.40
N LYS A 150 11.63 11.19 6.41
CA LYS A 150 12.08 10.72 5.09
C LYS A 150 13.33 9.84 5.20
N SER A 151 14.31 10.27 5.99
CA SER A 151 15.54 9.49 6.24
C SER A 151 15.29 8.17 6.98
N LYS A 152 14.29 8.11 7.87
CA LYS A 152 13.87 6.86 8.52
C LYS A 152 13.18 5.88 7.55
N ARG A 153 12.36 6.39 6.63
CA ARG A 153 11.63 5.56 5.64
C ARG A 153 12.56 5.00 4.55
N ALA A 154 13.59 5.75 4.18
CA ALA A 154 14.61 5.32 3.21
C ALA A 154 15.61 4.30 3.79
N LYS A 155 15.86 4.32 5.11
CA LYS A 155 16.63 3.27 5.77
C LYS A 155 15.76 2.02 5.93
N LYS A 156 15.77 1.16 4.91
CA LYS A 156 15.42 -0.26 5.11
C LYS A 156 16.30 -0.76 6.26
N ARG A 157 15.67 -1.21 7.35
CA ARG A 157 16.41 -1.80 8.47
C ARG A 157 17.04 -3.06 7.93
N ASP A 158 18.36 -3.09 7.86
CA ASP A 158 19.10 -4.32 7.61
C ASP A 158 18.84 -5.25 8.80
N ILE A 159 17.89 -6.17 8.61
CA ILE A 159 17.47 -7.11 9.63
C ILE A 159 18.19 -8.42 9.31
N ASP A 160 19.17 -8.78 10.13
CA ASP A 160 19.78 -10.10 10.09
C ASP A 160 18.69 -11.16 10.38
N HIS A 161 18.12 -11.74 9.31
CA HIS A 161 17.04 -12.73 9.36
C HIS A 161 17.45 -14.06 10.04
N ARG A 162 18.75 -14.27 10.28
CA ARG A 162 19.26 -15.41 11.05
C ARG A 162 19.28 -15.07 12.54
N ALA A 163 19.67 -13.85 12.88
CA ALA A 163 19.62 -13.34 14.25
C ALA A 163 18.19 -13.11 14.78
N SER A 164 17.21 -12.83 13.92
CA SER A 164 15.82 -12.55 14.36
C SER A 164 15.07 -13.77 14.92
N LYS A 165 15.53 -14.98 14.61
CA LYS A 165 14.99 -16.26 15.14
C LYS A 165 16.00 -17.03 15.99
N ASP A 166 16.96 -16.33 16.59
CA ASP A 166 18.00 -16.88 17.47
C ASP A 166 18.83 -18.04 16.88
N ARG A 167 18.95 -18.11 15.54
CA ARG A 167 19.86 -19.04 14.84
C ARG A 167 21.32 -18.58 14.84
N LYS A 168 21.63 -17.55 15.62
CA LYS A 168 22.94 -16.93 15.83
C LYS A 168 23.08 -16.61 17.31
N ILE A 169 24.15 -17.10 17.93
CA ILE A 169 24.43 -16.89 19.36
C ILE A 169 24.69 -15.41 19.60
N LYS A 170 23.99 -14.83 20.57
CA LYS A 170 24.18 -13.45 21.04
C LYS A 170 24.72 -13.50 22.46
N TYR A 171 25.85 -12.84 22.70
CA TYR A 171 26.44 -12.72 24.04
C TYR A 171 25.75 -11.60 24.82
N ILE A 172 24.45 -11.78 25.10
CA ILE A 172 23.64 -10.84 25.87
C ILE A 172 23.20 -11.57 27.15
N PRO A 173 23.44 -10.99 28.35
CA PRO A 173 23.02 -11.62 29.60
C PRO A 173 21.50 -11.70 29.68
N ILE A 174 20.97 -12.88 30.00
CA ILE A 174 19.53 -13.11 30.19
C ILE A 174 19.22 -12.90 31.69
N PRO A 175 18.51 -11.82 32.09
CA PRO A 175 18.37 -11.46 33.50
C PRO A 175 17.76 -12.56 34.38
N LYS A 176 16.83 -13.35 33.84
CA LYS A 176 16.19 -14.48 34.54
C LYS A 176 17.12 -15.66 34.78
N LEU A 177 18.23 -15.75 34.05
CA LEU A 177 19.22 -16.82 34.19
C LEU A 177 20.44 -16.38 35.01
N VAL A 178 20.53 -15.10 35.39
CA VAL A 178 21.58 -14.61 36.28
C VAL A 178 21.39 -15.25 37.64
N SER A 179 22.45 -15.88 38.16
CA SER A 179 22.46 -16.58 39.45
C SER A 179 21.43 -17.72 39.57
N PHE A 180 21.03 -18.34 38.44
CA PHE A 180 20.05 -19.43 38.44
C PHE A 180 20.54 -20.68 39.19
N HIS A 181 21.84 -20.98 39.14
CA HIS A 181 22.45 -22.09 39.86
C HIS A 181 23.81 -21.66 40.44
N PRO A 182 24.08 -21.94 41.73
CA PRO A 182 25.38 -21.64 42.33
C PRO A 182 26.46 -22.56 41.76
N ALA A 183 27.71 -22.07 41.70
CA ALA A 183 28.84 -22.93 41.40
C ALA A 183 29.00 -23.96 42.52
N THR A 184 28.90 -25.25 42.18
CA THR A 184 29.14 -26.34 43.11
C THR A 184 30.63 -26.70 43.13
N PRO A 185 31.17 -27.11 44.28
CA PRO A 185 32.55 -27.58 44.35
C PRO A 185 32.74 -28.81 43.46
N GLU A 186 33.92 -28.92 42.86
CA GLU A 186 34.27 -30.03 41.99
C GLU A 186 34.30 -31.34 42.81
N MET A 187 33.41 -32.27 42.46
CA MET A 187 33.28 -33.57 43.13
C MET A 187 34.17 -34.65 42.48
N VAL A 188 35.10 -34.26 41.62
CA VAL A 188 35.93 -35.18 40.83
C VAL A 188 37.08 -35.68 41.71
N GLU A 189 37.13 -37.00 41.92
CA GLU A 189 38.16 -37.65 42.73
C GLU A 189 39.57 -37.55 42.11
N TRP A 190 39.64 -37.39 40.79
CA TRP A 190 40.90 -37.37 40.05
C TRP A 190 41.54 -35.99 40.03
N ASN A 191 42.84 -35.95 40.34
CA ASN A 191 43.60 -34.72 40.30
C ASN A 191 43.68 -34.15 38.87
N HIS A 192 43.76 -32.83 38.76
CA HIS A 192 43.84 -32.13 37.48
C HIS A 192 45.02 -32.62 36.62
N GLU A 193 46.17 -32.90 37.25
CA GLU A 193 47.37 -33.41 36.57
C GLU A 193 47.12 -34.76 35.88
N THR A 194 46.53 -35.72 36.61
CA THR A 194 46.22 -37.05 36.09
C THR A 194 45.21 -37.01 34.95
N ARG A 195 44.25 -36.09 35.01
CA ARG A 195 43.28 -35.87 33.93
C ARG A 195 43.98 -35.34 32.68
N ASN A 196 44.88 -34.37 32.84
CA ASN A 196 45.62 -33.80 31.71
C ASN A 196 46.55 -34.81 31.04
N GLU A 197 47.24 -35.65 31.81
CA GLU A 197 48.06 -36.72 31.26
C GLU A 197 47.21 -37.74 30.48
N LEU A 198 46.07 -38.15 31.03
CA LEU A 198 45.12 -39.00 30.32
C LEU A 198 44.71 -38.37 28.98
N PHE A 199 44.28 -37.10 28.97
CA PHE A 199 43.86 -36.42 27.74
C PHE A 199 44.98 -36.27 26.71
N LYS A 200 46.23 -36.08 27.16
CA LYS A 200 47.40 -36.07 26.26
C LYS A 200 47.67 -37.45 25.65
N SER A 201 47.42 -38.52 26.39
CA SER A 201 47.62 -39.89 25.91
C SER A 201 46.49 -40.44 25.02
N LEU A 202 45.30 -39.80 25.03
CA LEU A 202 44.07 -40.37 24.48
C LEU A 202 44.09 -40.57 22.95
N PHE A 203 44.91 -39.79 22.23
CA PHE A 203 45.06 -39.85 20.78
C PHE A 203 46.52 -39.76 20.34
N SER A 204 47.44 -40.06 21.26
CA SER A 204 48.88 -40.19 20.98
C SER A 204 49.20 -41.55 20.38
#